data_AF-A0A8C9ETP2-F1
#
_entry.id   AF-A0A8C9ETP2-F1
#
_cell.length_a   1.000
_cell.length_b   1.000
_cell.length_c   1.000
_cell.angle_alpha   90.00
_cell.angle_beta   90.00
_cell.angle_gamma   90.00
#
_symmetry.space_group_name_H-M   'P 1'
#
loop_
_entity.id
_entity.type
_entity.pdbx_description
1 polymer ?
#
loop_
_entity_poly.entity_id
_entity_poly.type
_entity_poly.pdbx_seq_one_letter_code
_entity_poly.pdbx_strand_id
1 'polypeptide(L)'
;MLQDLISAQLISDYIIVELPGSINDLEGTRRISAAVSWLVSQCPSSLELCSQTLQEYIEDGIDGEFGRRFYHDWRERRLAGLPSQEPGVIIELYNSVLQFLSEVASSEHLCDLSWPITEFSEPGGNKLLPHLRWNMPDHLAWLKKAVLSFQIPYLDLPPLGAPWRPVCRMIFQYASQIASSSHTQPLIQSQVENLLSRTYQKWKNGPVGNSGDGPAVDEIPWDDILATCIDHKLRDWKPPKLPVAPEAVSEDGQIRVYFFKEHLKNFTLPFSWEQAMLRTQEEIRQGYKRSRVKSPVSFKDPCRVSVSDQYGAGVSMLSGQGRNVSSADELSASAQDLPERLLTQLQLEKMESRRFEEQLHQYLAEDIEPLDDLVGFPLYLPQSLISTPALAGPLIKGPTSSVQVDGSEARLELSMDDQSPALSDRLKHLQRLLRANKEGEVASELHLSALMDMVDI
;
A
#
# COMPACT_ATOMS: atom_id res chain seq x y z
N MET A 1 32.30 12.12 40.66
CA MET A 1 31.30 11.74 39.63
C MET A 1 29.90 12.28 39.94
N LEU A 2 29.20 11.82 40.98
CA LEU A 2 27.84 12.31 41.28
C LEU A 2 27.81 13.82 41.60
N GLN A 3 28.76 14.31 42.41
CA GLN A 3 28.91 15.74 42.70
C GLN A 3 29.28 16.58 41.48
N ASP A 4 30.00 16.01 40.51
CA ASP A 4 30.35 16.70 39.26
C ASP A 4 29.11 16.84 38.35
N LEU A 5 28.22 15.83 38.35
CA LEU A 5 26.96 15.86 37.60
C LEU A 5 25.93 16.83 38.21
N ILE A 6 25.90 16.94 39.55
CA ILE A 6 25.06 17.91 40.26
C ILE A 6 25.55 19.34 40.02
N SER A 7 26.87 19.56 40.09
CA SER A 7 27.45 20.89 39.84
C SER A 7 27.32 21.33 38.38
N ALA A 8 27.24 20.38 37.44
CA ALA A 8 26.90 20.63 36.05
C ALA A 8 25.38 20.85 35.78
N GLN A 9 24.52 20.84 36.81
CA GLN A 9 23.05 20.93 36.70
C GLN A 9 22.38 19.87 35.81
N LEU A 10 23.05 18.73 35.59
CA LEU A 10 22.49 17.62 34.81
C LEU A 10 21.55 16.72 35.64
N ILE A 11 21.64 16.80 36.97
CA ILE A 11 20.79 16.06 37.91
C ILE A 11 20.06 17.07 38.79
N SER A 12 18.73 17.10 38.70
CA SER A 12 17.87 18.02 39.45
C SER A 12 17.72 17.61 40.92
N ASP A 13 17.66 16.31 41.19
CA ASP A 13 17.52 15.73 42.53
C ASP A 13 18.04 14.29 42.54
N TYR A 14 18.53 13.80 43.68
CA TYR A 14 19.01 12.42 43.81
C TYR A 14 18.72 11.85 45.19
N ILE A 15 18.37 10.56 45.22
CA ILE A 15 18.16 9.80 46.44
C ILE A 15 19.04 8.56 46.38
N ILE A 16 19.87 8.35 47.40
CA ILE A 16 20.70 7.15 47.55
C ILE A 16 19.96 6.18 48.47
N VAL A 17 19.65 4.99 47.95
CA VAL A 17 19.03 3.91 48.72
C VAL A 17 20.03 2.77 48.86
N GLU A 18 20.46 2.50 50.09
CA GLU A 18 21.34 1.37 50.39
C GLU A 18 20.54 0.06 50.40
N LEU A 19 20.93 -0.86 49.51
CA LEU A 19 20.30 -2.17 49.39
C LEU A 19 21.15 -3.24 50.09
N PRO A 20 20.59 -4.02 51.02
CA PRO A 20 21.31 -5.14 51.61
C PRO A 20 21.53 -6.24 50.56
N GLY A 21 22.74 -6.80 50.51
CA GLY A 21 23.13 -7.78 49.48
C GLY A 21 22.48 -9.17 49.56
N SER A 22 21.45 -9.34 50.40
CA SER A 22 20.73 -10.60 50.58
C SER A 22 19.45 -10.63 49.76
N ILE A 23 19.36 -11.62 48.86
CA ILE A 23 18.20 -11.86 47.97
C ILE A 23 16.92 -12.25 48.73
N ASN A 24 17.03 -12.56 50.03
CA ASN A 24 15.91 -12.95 50.91
C ASN A 24 15.42 -11.84 51.83
N ASP A 25 15.88 -10.60 51.66
CA ASP A 25 15.43 -9.49 52.49
C ASP A 25 14.10 -8.90 51.99
N LEU A 26 13.03 -9.23 52.72
CA LEU A 26 11.68 -8.69 52.53
C LEU A 26 11.67 -7.15 52.65
N GLU A 27 12.50 -6.58 53.51
CA GLU A 27 12.56 -5.13 53.72
C GLU A 27 13.27 -4.44 52.55
N GLY A 28 14.38 -4.99 52.06
CA GLY A 28 15.06 -4.56 50.83
C GLY A 28 14.13 -4.60 49.62
N THR A 29 13.36 -5.69 49.44
CA THR A 29 12.37 -5.80 48.36
C THR A 29 11.30 -4.73 48.47
N ARG A 30 10.80 -4.46 49.68
CA ARG A 30 9.82 -3.39 49.93
C ARG A 30 10.37 -2.01 49.60
N ARG A 31 11.62 -1.72 49.96
CA ARG A 31 12.29 -0.43 49.66
C ARG A 31 12.50 -0.24 48.16
N ILE A 32 12.93 -1.28 47.43
CA ILE A 32 13.05 -1.22 45.97
C ILE A 32 11.68 -0.97 45.34
N SER A 33 10.65 -1.72 45.76
CA SER A 33 9.30 -1.53 45.25
C SER A 33 8.77 -0.11 45.53
N ALA A 34 9.02 0.44 46.72
CA ALA A 34 8.66 1.81 47.04
C ALA A 34 9.43 2.84 46.19
N ALA A 35 10.72 2.64 45.96
CA ALA A 35 11.54 3.51 45.12
C ALA A 35 11.10 3.47 43.66
N VAL A 36 10.83 2.28 43.11
CA VAL A 36 10.30 2.11 41.74
C VAL A 36 8.90 2.72 41.63
N SER A 37 8.01 2.49 42.62
CA SER A 37 6.68 3.09 42.64
C SER A 37 6.75 4.62 42.69
N TRP A 38 7.69 5.16 43.46
CA TRP A 38 7.93 6.61 43.51
C TRP A 38 8.44 7.12 42.16
N LEU A 39 9.42 6.47 41.53
CA LEU A 39 9.91 6.83 40.19
C LEU A 39 8.79 6.81 39.14
N VAL A 40 7.93 5.79 39.17
CA VAL A 40 6.75 5.71 38.29
C VAL A 40 5.79 6.87 38.57
N SER A 41 5.59 7.25 39.84
CA SER A 41 4.72 8.39 40.20
C SER A 41 5.28 9.76 39.81
N GLN A 42 6.61 9.87 39.68
CA GLN A 42 7.32 11.09 39.27
C GLN A 42 7.69 11.09 37.78
N CYS A 43 7.28 10.07 37.03
CA CYS A 43 7.57 9.97 35.62
C CYS A 43 6.87 11.14 34.90
N PRO A 44 7.59 11.98 34.14
CA PRO A 44 6.97 13.02 33.34
C PRO A 44 5.95 12.40 32.37
N SER A 45 4.96 13.20 31.97
CA SER A 45 3.97 12.80 30.96
C SER A 45 4.68 12.12 29.80
N SER A 46 4.22 10.93 29.40
CA SER A 46 4.79 10.22 28.26
C SER A 46 4.85 11.14 27.04
N LEU A 47 6.04 11.31 26.46
CA LEU A 47 6.19 11.94 25.16
C LEU A 47 5.27 11.22 24.17
N GLU A 48 4.36 11.95 23.51
CA GLU A 48 3.46 11.40 22.47
C GLU A 48 4.26 11.12 21.18
N LEU A 49 5.19 10.19 21.27
CA LEU A 49 5.96 9.72 20.13
C LEU A 49 5.16 8.61 19.44
N CYS A 50 4.87 8.82 18.17
CA CYS A 50 4.24 7.81 17.33
C CYS A 50 5.31 6.96 16.63
N SER A 51 4.96 5.71 16.32
CA SER A 51 5.77 4.82 15.50
C SER A 51 4.91 4.25 14.39
N GLN A 52 5.37 4.39 13.16
CA GLN A 52 4.74 3.85 11.97
C GLN A 52 5.80 3.29 11.04
N THR A 53 5.43 2.42 10.10
CA THR A 53 6.32 2.11 8.98
C THR A 53 6.46 3.34 8.08
N LEU A 54 7.56 3.44 7.33
CA LEU A 54 7.79 4.54 6.40
C LEU A 54 6.65 4.64 5.36
N GLN A 55 6.13 3.50 4.91
CA GLN A 55 5.03 3.48 3.95
C GLN A 55 3.73 4.02 4.58
N GLU A 56 3.33 3.49 5.74
CA GLU A 56 2.14 3.97 6.46
C GLU A 56 2.24 5.46 6.79
N TYR A 57 3.41 5.92 7.24
CA TYR A 57 3.65 7.32 7.57
C TYR A 57 3.41 8.25 6.37
N ILE A 58 3.86 7.84 5.19
CA ILE A 58 3.71 8.60 3.95
C ILE A 58 2.27 8.54 3.45
N GLU A 59 1.65 7.36 3.43
CA GLU A 59 0.26 7.18 3.01
C GLU A 59 -0.71 7.96 3.90
N ASP A 60 -0.59 7.83 5.23
CA ASP A 60 -1.42 8.57 6.19
C ASP A 60 -1.24 10.09 6.07
N GLY A 61 0.01 10.54 5.90
CA GLY A 61 0.34 11.96 5.76
C GLY A 61 -0.21 12.55 4.45
N ILE A 62 -0.10 11.81 3.35
CA ILE A 62 -0.66 12.20 2.05
C ILE A 62 -2.19 12.19 2.11
N ASP A 63 -2.82 11.16 2.65
CA ASP A 63 -4.28 11.09 2.73
C ASP A 63 -4.86 12.21 3.61
N GLY A 64 -4.18 12.52 4.72
CA GLY A 64 -4.54 13.58 5.65
C GLY A 64 -4.48 14.97 5.03
N GLU A 65 -3.35 15.34 4.41
CA GLU A 65 -3.09 16.71 3.96
C GLU A 65 -3.31 16.92 2.45
N PHE A 66 -2.92 15.96 1.61
CA PHE A 66 -3.13 16.05 0.15
C PHE A 66 -4.50 15.49 -0.26
N GLY A 67 -4.78 14.23 0.05
CA GLY A 67 -5.93 13.48 -0.45
C GLY A 67 -7.25 14.16 -0.14
N ARG A 68 -7.49 14.52 1.12
CA ARG A 68 -8.72 15.23 1.52
C ARG A 68 -8.96 16.51 0.71
N ARG A 69 -7.92 17.31 0.46
CA ARG A 69 -8.03 18.61 -0.22
C ARG A 69 -8.17 18.45 -1.73
N PHE A 70 -7.34 17.60 -2.31
CA PHE A 70 -7.33 17.28 -3.74
C PHE A 70 -8.68 16.70 -4.19
N TYR A 71 -9.16 15.64 -3.53
CA TYR A 71 -10.42 15.01 -3.93
C TYR A 71 -11.65 15.90 -3.66
N HIS A 72 -11.55 16.84 -2.71
CA HIS A 72 -12.58 17.84 -2.49
C HIS A 72 -12.66 18.85 -3.66
N ASP A 73 -11.54 19.50 -4.02
CA ASP A 73 -11.49 20.44 -5.16
C ASP A 73 -11.88 19.74 -6.47
N TRP A 74 -11.35 18.54 -6.70
CA TRP A 74 -11.70 17.71 -7.86
C TRP A 74 -13.21 17.46 -7.96
N ARG A 75 -13.86 17.08 -6.86
CA ARG A 75 -15.30 16.85 -6.81
C ARG A 75 -16.09 18.14 -7.09
N GLU A 76 -15.70 19.26 -6.49
CA GLU A 76 -16.36 20.55 -6.70
C GLU A 76 -16.26 21.00 -8.16
N ARG A 77 -15.07 20.95 -8.76
CA ARG A 77 -14.84 21.31 -10.17
C ARG A 77 -15.66 20.43 -11.10
N ARG A 78 -15.67 19.11 -10.87
CA ARG A 78 -16.44 18.16 -11.67
C ARG A 78 -17.95 18.40 -11.59
N LEU A 79 -18.48 18.68 -10.40
CA LEU A 79 -19.90 19.03 -10.22
C LEU A 79 -20.28 20.34 -10.91
N ALA A 80 -19.35 21.29 -10.98
CA ALA A 80 -19.53 22.56 -11.68
C ALA A 80 -19.26 22.48 -13.20
N GLY A 81 -18.81 21.34 -13.71
CA GLY A 81 -18.44 21.16 -15.12
C GLY A 81 -17.20 21.97 -15.53
N LEU A 82 -16.32 22.27 -14.58
CA LEU A 82 -15.05 22.96 -14.81
C LEU A 82 -13.97 21.97 -15.29
N PRO A 83 -12.98 22.43 -16.07
CA PRO A 83 -11.86 21.59 -16.49
C PRO A 83 -10.99 21.17 -15.31
N SER A 84 -10.12 20.19 -15.52
CA SER A 84 -9.15 19.74 -14.51
C SER A 84 -8.30 20.88 -13.95
N GLN A 85 -7.83 20.72 -12.72
CA GLN A 85 -6.97 21.72 -12.10
C GLN A 85 -5.60 21.75 -12.81
N GLU A 86 -4.92 22.89 -12.72
CA GLU A 86 -3.59 23.05 -13.29
C GLU A 86 -2.58 22.05 -12.68
N PRO A 87 -1.90 21.21 -13.49
CA PRO A 87 -0.93 20.21 -13.04
C PRO A 87 0.11 20.73 -12.06
N GLY A 88 0.67 21.93 -12.31
CA GLY A 88 1.69 22.52 -11.47
C GLY A 88 1.22 22.74 -10.04
N VAL A 89 -0.04 23.14 -9.85
CA VAL A 89 -0.62 23.41 -8.53
C VAL A 89 -0.87 22.11 -7.76
N ILE A 90 -1.29 21.04 -8.44
CA ILE A 90 -1.47 19.71 -7.84
C ILE A 90 -0.10 19.14 -7.42
N ILE A 91 0.89 19.22 -8.31
CA ILE A 91 2.25 18.73 -8.05
C ILE A 91 2.89 19.51 -6.88
N GLU A 92 2.72 20.83 -6.84
CA GLU A 92 3.22 21.66 -5.74
C GLU A 92 2.57 21.29 -4.40
N LEU A 93 1.25 21.11 -4.37
CA LEU A 93 0.56 20.63 -3.15
C LEU A 93 1.15 19.30 -2.69
N TYR A 94 1.24 18.31 -3.58
CA TYR A 94 1.78 17.00 -3.24
C TYR A 94 3.22 17.06 -2.72
N ASN A 95 4.12 17.74 -3.46
CA ASN A 95 5.53 17.85 -3.10
C ASN A 95 5.74 18.65 -1.82
N SER A 96 4.88 19.64 -1.52
CA SER A 96 4.92 20.40 -0.26
C SER A 96 4.55 19.55 0.96
N VAL A 97 3.58 18.65 0.82
CA VAL A 97 3.21 17.69 1.89
C VAL A 97 4.39 16.78 2.17
N LEU A 98 5.03 16.23 1.13
CA LEU A 98 6.23 15.40 1.31
C LEU A 98 7.40 16.18 1.93
N GLN A 99 7.60 17.44 1.54
CA GLN A 99 8.60 18.32 2.15
C GLN A 99 8.34 18.48 3.66
N PHE A 100 7.09 18.78 4.03
CA PHE A 100 6.68 18.91 5.42
C PHE A 100 6.86 17.60 6.21
N LEU A 101 6.39 16.46 5.68
CA LEU A 101 6.58 15.15 6.31
C LEU A 101 8.08 14.84 6.48
N SER A 102 8.92 15.23 5.52
CA SER A 102 10.37 15.05 5.63
C SER A 102 10.95 15.84 6.80
N GLU A 103 10.44 17.05 7.07
CA GLU A 103 10.89 17.92 8.17
C GLU A 103 10.41 17.40 9.52
N VAL A 104 9.18 16.86 9.59
CA VAL A 104 8.65 16.24 10.80
C VAL A 104 9.41 14.95 11.14
N ALA A 105 9.67 14.08 10.15
CA ALA A 105 10.40 12.83 10.34
C ALA A 105 11.89 13.02 10.64
N SER A 106 12.47 14.17 10.26
CA SER A 106 13.88 14.52 10.50
C SER A 106 14.06 15.65 11.51
N SER A 107 13.08 15.83 12.40
CA SER A 107 13.09 16.90 13.41
C SER A 107 14.31 16.78 14.33
N GLU A 108 15.05 17.88 14.51
CA GLU A 108 16.22 17.93 15.40
C GLU A 108 15.85 17.64 16.86
N HIS A 109 14.60 17.91 17.26
CA HIS A 109 14.08 17.58 18.59
C HIS A 109 14.12 16.08 18.92
N LEU A 110 14.19 15.21 17.90
CA LEU A 110 14.34 13.77 18.12
C LEU A 110 15.74 13.43 18.64
N CYS A 111 16.76 14.21 18.28
CA CYS A 111 18.15 14.02 18.75
C CYS A 111 18.28 14.26 20.26
N ASP A 112 17.40 15.09 20.84
CA ASP A 112 17.42 15.43 22.27
C ASP A 112 16.86 14.29 23.15
N LEU A 113 16.28 13.25 22.54
CA LEU A 113 15.69 12.13 23.25
C LEU A 113 16.73 11.09 23.66
N SER A 114 16.85 10.85 24.96
CA SER A 114 17.65 9.75 25.54
C SER A 114 16.92 8.40 25.54
N TRP A 115 16.13 8.13 24.50
CA TRP A 115 15.38 6.88 24.30
C TRP A 115 15.82 6.24 22.97
N PRO A 116 16.02 4.92 22.88
CA PRO A 116 15.80 3.91 23.91
C PRO A 116 17.00 3.77 24.85
N ILE A 117 16.74 3.26 26.06
CA ILE A 117 17.80 2.97 27.03
C ILE A 117 18.65 1.81 26.49
N THR A 118 19.97 2.01 26.43
CA THR A 118 20.88 1.13 25.70
C THR A 118 20.91 -0.30 26.22
N GLU A 119 20.69 -0.46 27.52
CA GLU A 119 20.75 -1.70 28.28
C GLU A 119 19.54 -2.61 28.02
N PHE A 120 18.43 -2.03 27.55
CA PHE A 120 17.19 -2.74 27.24
C PHE A 120 16.96 -2.90 25.73
N SER A 121 17.88 -2.38 24.90
CA SER A 121 17.74 -2.38 23.45
C SER A 121 18.54 -3.51 22.83
N GLU A 122 17.87 -4.36 22.05
CA GLU A 122 18.54 -5.40 21.28
C GLU A 122 19.26 -4.77 20.05
N PRO A 123 20.38 -5.36 19.58
CA PRO A 123 21.00 -4.95 18.32
C PRO A 123 19.99 -5.14 17.18
N GLY A 124 19.60 -4.08 16.47
CA GLY A 124 18.50 -4.14 15.50
C GLY A 124 17.18 -3.52 15.98
N GLY A 125 17.05 -3.25 17.29
CA GLY A 125 15.75 -2.92 17.88
C GLY A 125 14.84 -4.15 18.03
N ASN A 126 13.63 -3.93 18.53
CA ASN A 126 12.57 -4.94 18.67
C ASN A 126 11.24 -4.30 18.23
N LYS A 127 10.15 -5.07 18.13
CA LYS A 127 8.79 -4.57 17.85
C LYS A 127 8.37 -3.43 18.79
N LEU A 128 8.90 -3.39 20.01
CA LEU A 128 8.54 -2.40 21.04
C LEU A 128 9.55 -1.25 21.17
N LEU A 129 10.80 -1.45 20.78
CA LEU A 129 11.88 -0.48 20.99
C LEU A 129 12.62 -0.20 19.68
N PRO A 130 12.85 1.08 19.33
CA PRO A 130 13.67 1.43 18.18
C PRO A 130 15.09 0.86 18.27
N HIS A 131 15.77 0.78 17.14
CA HIS A 131 17.20 0.53 17.11
C HIS A 131 17.98 1.72 17.72
N LEU A 132 19.14 1.47 18.31
CA LEU A 132 19.93 2.48 19.05
C LEU A 132 20.31 3.76 18.28
N ARG A 133 20.28 3.72 16.94
CA ARG A 133 20.71 4.82 16.06
C ARG A 133 19.56 5.57 15.40
N TRP A 134 18.32 5.32 15.83
CA TRP A 134 17.11 5.88 15.19
C TRP A 134 17.03 7.40 15.28
N ASN A 135 17.54 7.99 16.37
CA ASN A 135 17.57 9.43 16.61
C ASN A 135 18.91 10.07 16.23
N MET A 136 19.83 9.34 15.59
CA MET A 136 21.11 9.89 15.16
C MET A 136 20.90 10.82 13.95
N PRO A 137 21.62 11.95 13.87
CA PRO A 137 21.45 12.93 12.80
C PRO A 137 21.65 12.34 11.40
N ASP A 138 22.56 11.37 11.25
CA ASP A 138 22.77 10.68 9.97
C ASP A 138 21.56 9.85 9.54
N HIS A 139 20.88 9.20 10.48
CA HIS A 139 19.67 8.43 10.21
C HIS A 139 18.51 9.37 9.85
N LEU A 140 18.32 10.46 10.62
CA LEU A 140 17.32 11.48 10.32
C LEU A 140 17.55 12.14 8.95
N ALA A 141 18.80 12.43 8.59
CA ALA A 141 19.15 12.97 7.28
C ALA A 141 18.88 11.97 6.15
N TRP A 142 19.03 10.66 6.41
CA TRP A 142 18.64 9.62 5.48
C TRP A 142 17.12 9.51 5.36
N LEU A 143 16.38 9.54 6.47
CA LEU A 143 14.90 9.55 6.48
C LEU A 143 14.37 10.73 5.67
N LYS A 144 14.93 11.93 5.87
CA LYS A 144 14.58 13.12 5.08
C LYS A 144 14.72 12.84 3.58
N LYS A 145 15.83 12.26 3.14
CA LYS A 145 16.06 11.91 1.73
C LYS A 145 15.13 10.80 1.23
N ALA A 146 14.82 9.82 2.08
CA ALA A 146 13.88 8.75 1.76
C ALA A 146 12.47 9.31 1.52
N VAL A 147 11.97 10.16 2.42
CA VAL A 147 10.68 10.83 2.27
C VAL A 147 10.65 11.72 1.01
N LEU A 148 11.68 12.53 0.79
CA LEU A 148 11.76 13.40 -0.40
C LEU A 148 11.84 12.62 -1.72
N SER A 149 12.32 11.37 -1.71
CA SER A 149 12.37 10.56 -2.94
C SER A 149 11.00 10.11 -3.46
N PHE A 150 9.92 10.30 -2.68
CA PHE A 150 8.55 10.13 -3.16
C PHE A 150 8.06 11.30 -4.03
N GLN A 151 8.79 12.42 -4.06
CA GLN A 151 8.39 13.58 -4.87
C GLN A 151 8.32 13.22 -6.36
N ILE A 152 7.35 13.84 -7.04
CA ILE A 152 7.19 13.73 -8.49
C ILE A 152 7.77 14.97 -9.17
N PRO A 153 8.35 14.84 -10.37
CA PRO A 153 8.91 15.98 -11.10
C PRO A 153 7.81 17.00 -11.46
N TYR A 154 8.19 18.26 -11.60
CA TYR A 154 7.28 19.27 -12.16
C TYR A 154 7.02 18.99 -13.63
N LEU A 155 5.78 19.22 -14.06
CA LEU A 155 5.36 19.04 -15.44
C LEU A 155 5.33 20.38 -16.17
N ASP A 156 6.06 20.47 -17.28
CA ASP A 156 5.96 21.59 -18.21
C ASP A 156 4.68 21.46 -19.04
N LEU A 157 3.81 22.47 -18.97
CA LEU A 157 2.54 22.46 -19.69
C LEU A 157 2.74 22.63 -21.20
N PRO A 158 1.96 21.90 -22.02
CA PRO A 158 2.02 22.05 -23.45
C PRO A 158 1.41 23.42 -23.85
N PRO A 159 1.91 24.05 -24.93
CA PRO A 159 1.33 25.30 -25.43
C PRO A 159 -0.15 25.17 -25.77
N LEU A 160 -0.93 26.23 -25.57
CA LEU A 160 -2.33 26.29 -25.97
C LEU A 160 -2.46 26.02 -27.48
N GLY A 161 -3.20 24.96 -27.84
CA GLY A 161 -3.38 24.53 -29.24
C GLY A 161 -2.31 23.57 -29.77
N ALA A 162 -1.46 23.01 -28.90
CA ALA A 162 -0.54 21.96 -29.30
C ALA A 162 -1.28 20.73 -29.87
N PRO A 163 -0.76 20.10 -30.93
CA PRO A 163 -1.37 18.91 -31.53
C PRO A 163 -1.41 17.74 -30.55
N TRP A 164 -2.46 16.93 -30.60
CA TRP A 164 -2.72 15.87 -29.62
C TRP A 164 -1.59 14.84 -29.51
N ARG A 165 -1.03 14.41 -30.65
CA ARG A 165 0.00 13.35 -30.67
C ARG A 165 1.27 13.76 -29.90
N PRO A 166 1.87 14.95 -30.12
CA PRO A 166 2.97 15.44 -29.28
C PRO A 166 2.62 15.57 -27.80
N VAL A 167 1.40 16.02 -27.48
CA VAL A 167 0.95 16.12 -26.07
C VAL A 167 0.90 14.74 -25.42
N CYS A 168 0.35 13.71 -26.07
CA CYS A 168 0.38 12.35 -25.55
C CYS A 168 1.81 11.86 -25.32
N ARG A 169 2.73 12.10 -26.27
CA ARG A 169 4.15 11.71 -26.10
C ARG A 169 4.79 12.37 -24.89
N MET A 170 4.54 13.65 -24.67
CA MET A 170 5.03 14.37 -23.50
C MET A 170 4.48 13.77 -22.20
N ILE A 171 3.19 13.44 -22.15
CA ILE A 171 2.57 12.80 -20.97
C ILE A 171 3.16 11.40 -20.73
N PHE A 172 3.37 10.60 -21.78
CA PHE A 172 4.02 9.29 -21.65
C PHE A 172 5.49 9.40 -21.20
N GLN A 173 6.22 10.39 -21.71
CA GLN A 173 7.57 10.68 -21.26
C GLN A 173 7.59 11.06 -19.77
N TYR A 174 6.67 11.93 -19.34
CA TYR A 174 6.51 12.28 -17.93
C TYR A 174 6.21 11.05 -17.06
N ALA A 175 5.22 10.23 -17.43
CA ALA A 175 4.89 9.01 -16.71
C ALA A 175 6.08 8.03 -16.61
N SER A 176 6.90 7.95 -17.66
CA SER A 176 8.11 7.11 -17.64
C SER A 176 9.20 7.60 -16.69
N GLN A 177 9.24 8.90 -16.36
CA GLN A 177 10.20 9.45 -15.39
C GLN A 177 9.82 9.11 -13.94
N ILE A 178 8.56 8.75 -13.69
CA ILE A 178 8.04 8.48 -12.34
C ILE A 178 8.33 7.05 -11.91
N ALA A 179 8.26 6.11 -12.86
CA ALA A 179 8.54 4.69 -12.63
C ALA A 179 9.97 4.49 -12.11
N SER A 180 10.11 3.76 -11.00
CA SER A 180 11.41 3.45 -10.40
C SER A 180 12.12 2.29 -11.12
N SER A 181 11.41 1.55 -11.97
CA SER A 181 11.97 0.42 -12.71
C SER A 181 11.35 0.22 -14.10
N SER A 182 12.09 -0.46 -14.98
CA SER A 182 11.61 -0.83 -16.32
C SER A 182 10.45 -1.82 -16.29
N HIS A 183 10.26 -2.57 -15.20
CA HIS A 183 9.22 -3.60 -15.09
C HIS A 183 7.85 -3.01 -14.72
N THR A 184 7.84 -1.91 -13.97
CA THR A 184 6.64 -1.19 -13.53
C THR A 184 6.20 -0.12 -14.52
N GLN A 185 7.11 0.34 -15.37
CA GLN A 185 6.84 1.32 -16.42
C GLN A 185 5.67 0.95 -17.36
N PRO A 186 5.51 -0.30 -17.85
CA PRO A 186 4.37 -0.66 -18.70
C PRO A 186 3.01 -0.49 -18.01
N LEU A 187 2.95 -0.67 -16.68
CA LEU A 187 1.71 -0.54 -15.92
C LEU A 187 1.20 0.89 -15.92
N ILE A 188 2.06 1.86 -15.56
CA ILE A 188 1.69 3.28 -15.57
C ILE A 188 1.40 3.76 -17.00
N GLN A 189 2.15 3.28 -18.00
CA GLN A 189 1.90 3.62 -19.39
C GLN A 189 0.52 3.14 -19.85
N SER A 190 0.13 1.90 -19.56
CA SER A 190 -1.19 1.38 -19.93
C SER A 190 -2.33 2.13 -19.24
N GLN A 191 -2.18 2.49 -17.95
CA GLN A 191 -3.18 3.27 -17.24
C GLN A 191 -3.36 4.67 -17.85
N VAL A 192 -2.26 5.37 -18.13
CA VAL A 192 -2.27 6.68 -18.78
C VAL A 192 -2.82 6.59 -20.21
N GLU A 193 -2.44 5.58 -20.98
CA GLU A 193 -2.96 5.34 -22.32
C GLU A 193 -4.48 5.15 -22.32
N ASN A 194 -5.00 4.40 -21.35
CA ASN A 194 -6.44 4.20 -21.19
C ASN A 194 -7.16 5.52 -20.89
N LEU A 195 -6.59 6.40 -20.05
CA LEU A 195 -7.15 7.72 -19.78
C LEU A 195 -7.18 8.59 -21.04
N LEU A 196 -6.05 8.68 -21.75
CA LEU A 196 -5.93 9.47 -22.98
C LEU A 196 -6.84 8.93 -24.10
N SER A 197 -6.95 7.61 -24.24
CA SER A 197 -7.83 6.96 -25.21
C SER A 197 -9.29 7.27 -24.95
N ARG A 198 -9.72 7.24 -23.67
CA ARG A 198 -11.08 7.62 -23.28
C ARG A 198 -11.37 9.09 -23.60
N THR A 199 -10.43 9.99 -23.34
CA THR A 199 -10.56 11.42 -23.68
C THR A 199 -10.67 11.63 -25.18
N TYR A 200 -9.81 10.96 -25.96
CA TYR A 200 -9.85 11.02 -27.41
C TYR A 200 -11.17 10.48 -27.99
N GLN A 201 -11.67 9.35 -27.46
CA GLN A 201 -12.96 8.80 -27.89
C GLN A 201 -14.13 9.73 -27.56
N LYS A 202 -14.14 10.35 -26.37
CA LYS A 202 -15.16 11.35 -25.99
C LYS A 202 -15.15 12.55 -26.92
N TRP A 203 -13.97 13.07 -27.24
CA TRP A 203 -13.80 14.16 -28.19
C TRP A 203 -14.29 13.79 -29.59
N LYS A 204 -13.86 12.62 -30.11
CA LYS A 204 -14.24 12.12 -31.44
C LYS A 204 -15.75 11.94 -31.60
N ASN A 205 -16.42 11.49 -30.53
CA ASN A 205 -17.87 11.26 -30.53
C ASN A 205 -18.67 12.53 -30.14
N GLY A 206 -17.99 13.62 -29.78
CA GLY A 206 -18.61 14.87 -29.37
C GLY A 206 -19.08 15.74 -30.55
N PRO A 207 -20.00 16.70 -30.31
CA PRO A 207 -20.56 17.56 -31.35
C PRO A 207 -19.53 18.49 -32.03
N VAL A 208 -18.34 18.64 -31.44
CA VAL A 208 -17.22 19.49 -31.91
C VAL A 208 -16.15 18.68 -32.67
N GLY A 209 -16.24 17.34 -32.69
CA GLY A 209 -15.15 16.41 -33.07
C GLY A 209 -14.73 16.33 -34.55
N ASN A 210 -15.14 17.27 -35.41
CA ASN A 210 -14.95 17.14 -36.86
C ASN A 210 -14.00 18.15 -37.51
N SER A 211 -13.32 19.03 -36.77
CA SER A 211 -12.51 20.11 -37.42
C SER A 211 -11.17 20.45 -36.78
N GLY A 212 -10.75 19.77 -35.69
CA GLY A 212 -9.50 20.04 -34.98
C GLY A 212 -8.51 18.87 -34.98
N ASP A 213 -7.24 19.15 -34.68
CA ASP A 213 -6.13 18.19 -34.61
C ASP A 213 -6.09 17.39 -33.27
N GLY A 214 -7.26 17.22 -32.64
CA GLY A 214 -7.49 16.48 -31.40
C GLY A 214 -8.08 17.32 -30.23
N PRO A 215 -8.22 16.70 -29.03
CA PRO A 215 -8.69 17.35 -27.82
C PRO A 215 -7.85 18.56 -27.41
N ALA A 216 -8.47 19.55 -26.77
CA ALA A 216 -7.76 20.70 -26.23
C ALA A 216 -6.99 20.36 -24.94
N VAL A 217 -6.00 21.19 -24.56
CA VAL A 217 -5.20 21.00 -23.34
C VAL A 217 -6.05 21.02 -22.07
N ASP A 218 -7.12 21.81 -22.07
CA ASP A 218 -8.06 21.93 -20.93
C ASP A 218 -9.00 20.71 -20.81
N GLU A 219 -9.12 19.89 -21.86
CA GLU A 219 -9.94 18.67 -21.88
C GLU A 219 -9.15 17.44 -21.39
N ILE A 220 -7.84 17.59 -21.16
CA ILE A 220 -6.99 16.52 -20.63
C ILE A 220 -7.35 16.29 -19.17
N PRO A 221 -7.58 15.03 -18.75
CA PRO A 221 -7.91 14.70 -17.37
C PRO A 221 -6.66 14.72 -16.49
N TRP A 222 -6.11 15.92 -16.27
CA TRP A 222 -4.86 16.12 -15.53
C TRP A 222 -4.94 15.59 -14.10
N ASP A 223 -6.10 15.76 -13.45
CA ASP A 223 -6.32 15.26 -12.09
C ASP A 223 -6.17 13.73 -12.03
N ASP A 224 -6.79 13.00 -12.96
CA ASP A 224 -6.75 11.53 -13.02
C ASP A 224 -5.34 11.02 -13.39
N ILE A 225 -4.67 11.70 -14.32
CA ILE A 225 -3.29 11.35 -14.73
C ILE A 225 -2.34 11.52 -13.55
N LEU A 226 -2.39 12.65 -12.84
CA LEU A 226 -1.50 12.90 -11.71
C LEU A 226 -1.83 12.01 -10.50
N ALA A 227 -3.11 11.76 -10.21
CA ALA A 227 -3.49 10.80 -9.18
C ALA A 227 -2.95 9.40 -9.48
N THR A 228 -3.04 8.95 -10.74
CA THR A 228 -2.46 7.67 -11.19
C THR A 228 -0.93 7.66 -11.02
N CYS A 229 -0.27 8.76 -11.36
CA CYS A 229 1.18 8.91 -11.20
C CYS A 229 1.61 8.85 -9.72
N ILE A 230 0.87 9.52 -8.84
CA ILE A 230 1.13 9.54 -7.40
C ILE A 230 0.94 8.15 -6.79
N ASP A 231 -0.19 7.48 -7.09
CA ASP A 231 -0.47 6.12 -6.61
C ASP A 231 0.61 5.13 -7.08
N HIS A 232 1.03 5.23 -8.35
CA HIS A 232 2.14 4.43 -8.85
C HIS A 232 3.45 4.71 -8.10
N LYS A 233 3.77 5.98 -7.84
CA LYS A 233 4.99 6.37 -7.14
C LYS A 233 5.05 5.84 -5.71
N LEU A 234 3.92 5.81 -5.01
CA LEU A 234 3.81 5.25 -3.67
C LEU A 234 4.04 3.73 -3.65
N ARG A 235 3.52 3.02 -4.65
CA ARG A 235 3.63 1.55 -4.74
C ARG A 235 4.98 1.06 -5.26
N ASP A 236 5.58 1.75 -6.22
CA ASP A 236 6.86 1.38 -6.85
C ASP A 236 8.05 2.09 -6.19
N TRP A 237 7.90 2.54 -4.95
CA TRP A 237 8.98 3.24 -4.27
C TRP A 237 10.18 2.33 -4.03
N LYS A 238 11.38 2.85 -4.31
CA LYS A 238 12.64 2.20 -4.00
C LYS A 238 13.52 3.14 -3.19
N PRO A 239 14.14 2.66 -2.10
CA PRO A 239 15.00 3.51 -1.28
C PRO A 239 16.18 4.05 -2.09
N PRO A 240 16.47 5.36 -2.03
CA PRO A 240 17.49 6.00 -2.87
C PRO A 240 18.92 5.53 -2.53
N LYS A 241 19.16 5.14 -1.28
CA LYS A 241 20.41 4.55 -0.76
C LYS A 241 20.09 3.57 0.35
N LEU A 242 20.96 2.58 0.58
CA LEU A 242 20.88 1.74 1.77
C LEU A 242 20.86 2.61 3.04
N PRO A 243 20.02 2.28 4.04
CA PRO A 243 20.00 3.01 5.30
C PRO A 243 21.36 2.98 5.99
N VAL A 244 21.66 4.07 6.70
CA VAL A 244 22.96 4.32 7.35
C VAL A 244 23.28 3.29 8.45
N ALA A 245 22.26 2.62 8.96
CA ALA A 245 22.36 1.53 9.91
C ALA A 245 21.62 0.32 9.32
N PRO A 246 22.27 -0.85 9.15
CA PRO A 246 21.56 -2.06 8.74
C PRO A 246 20.46 -2.44 9.74
N GLU A 247 20.61 -2.04 11.00
CA GLU A 247 19.64 -2.18 12.08
C GLU A 247 18.36 -1.35 11.90
N ALA A 248 18.35 -0.39 10.97
CA ALA A 248 17.17 0.43 10.70
C ALA A 248 16.12 -0.30 9.84
N VAL A 249 16.51 -1.43 9.23
CA VAL A 249 15.61 -2.28 8.45
C VAL A 249 15.24 -3.46 9.33
N SER A 250 13.94 -3.61 9.59
CA SER A 250 13.39 -4.74 10.31
C SER A 250 13.56 -6.04 9.50
N GLU A 251 13.42 -7.21 10.13
CA GLU A 251 13.59 -8.52 9.47
C GLU A 251 12.65 -8.71 8.25
N ASP A 252 11.52 -8.01 8.25
CA ASP A 252 10.50 -7.96 7.19
C ASP A 252 10.84 -6.94 6.07
N GLY A 253 11.99 -6.28 6.12
CA GLY A 253 12.41 -5.29 5.13
C GLY A 253 11.81 -3.90 5.35
N GLN A 254 11.06 -3.70 6.42
CA GLN A 254 10.38 -2.42 6.69
C GLN A 254 11.26 -1.47 7.51
N ILE A 255 11.12 -0.17 7.24
CA ILE A 255 11.76 0.91 8.00
C ILE A 255 10.70 1.56 8.88
N ARG A 256 11.02 1.79 10.16
CA ARG A 256 10.14 2.50 11.09
C ARG A 256 10.53 3.97 11.18
N VAL A 257 9.51 4.82 11.24
CA VAL A 257 9.62 6.26 11.44
C VAL A 257 9.01 6.61 12.78
N TYR A 258 9.71 7.47 13.51
CA TYR A 258 9.28 7.97 14.82
C TYR A 258 9.13 9.49 14.73
N PHE A 259 8.01 10.00 15.21
CA PHE A 259 7.71 11.43 15.09
C PHE A 259 6.75 11.87 16.19
N PHE A 260 6.72 13.19 16.45
CA PHE A 260 5.77 13.80 17.37
C PHE A 260 4.44 14.07 16.68
N LYS A 261 3.36 13.55 17.24
CA LYS A 261 2.01 13.74 16.69
C LYS A 261 1.61 15.21 16.57
N GLU A 262 2.09 16.05 17.48
CA GLU A 262 1.80 17.48 17.49
C GLU A 262 2.42 18.21 16.29
N HIS A 263 3.60 17.77 15.83
CA HIS A 263 4.29 18.40 14.71
C HIS A 263 3.52 18.25 13.40
N LEU A 264 2.73 17.19 13.25
CA LEU A 264 1.87 16.98 12.07
C LEU A 264 0.79 18.06 11.93
N LYS A 265 0.39 18.75 13.00
CA LYS A 265 -0.65 19.79 12.95
C LYS A 265 -0.16 21.11 12.35
N ASN A 266 1.15 21.26 12.17
CA ASN A 266 1.78 22.51 11.75
C ASN A 266 1.95 22.63 10.23
N PHE A 267 1.25 21.81 9.45
CA PHE A 267 1.30 21.91 8.00
C PHE A 267 0.77 23.26 7.50
N THR A 268 1.51 23.89 6.60
CA THR A 268 1.12 25.14 5.94
C THR A 268 0.86 24.88 4.47
N LEU A 269 -0.26 25.39 3.96
CA LEU A 269 -0.63 25.18 2.57
C LEU A 269 0.22 26.05 1.64
N PRO A 270 0.57 25.54 0.45
CA PRO A 270 1.18 26.36 -0.59
C PRO A 270 0.22 27.45 -1.05
N PHE A 271 0.78 28.65 -1.24
CA PHE A 271 0.02 29.81 -1.71
C PHE A 271 -0.64 29.59 -3.07
N SER A 272 0.01 28.87 -3.99
CA SER A 272 -0.55 28.54 -5.30
C SER A 272 -1.83 27.71 -5.21
N TRP A 273 -1.90 26.78 -4.25
CA TRP A 273 -3.08 25.97 -3.99
C TRP A 273 -4.22 26.81 -3.42
N GLU A 274 -3.93 27.69 -2.46
CA GLU A 274 -4.93 28.63 -1.93
C GLU A 274 -5.52 29.51 -3.03
N GLN A 275 -4.67 30.04 -3.92
CA GLN A 275 -5.11 30.80 -5.08
C GLN A 275 -5.95 29.97 -6.04
N ALA A 276 -5.56 28.72 -6.31
CA ALA A 276 -6.29 27.84 -7.21
C ALA A 276 -7.69 27.49 -6.64
N MET A 277 -7.81 27.26 -5.34
CA MET A 277 -9.10 27.09 -4.67
C MET A 277 -9.98 28.34 -4.77
N LEU A 278 -9.41 29.53 -4.54
CA LEU A 278 -10.15 30.78 -4.70
C LEU A 278 -10.63 30.99 -6.15
N ARG A 279 -9.79 30.63 -7.15
CA ARG A 279 -10.16 30.63 -8.56
C ARG A 279 -11.31 29.67 -8.84
N THR A 280 -11.24 28.42 -8.37
CA THR A 280 -12.32 27.43 -8.47
C THR A 280 -13.63 28.01 -7.93
N GLN A 281 -13.62 28.58 -6.72
CA GLN A 281 -14.81 29.14 -6.09
C GLN A 281 -15.40 30.33 -6.86
N GLU A 282 -14.55 31.20 -7.43
CA GLU A 282 -15.01 32.31 -8.25
C GLU A 282 -15.59 31.83 -9.60
N GLU A 283 -14.96 30.86 -10.26
CA GLU A 283 -15.45 30.22 -11.49
C GLU A 283 -16.82 29.57 -11.27
N ILE A 284 -17.00 28.84 -10.17
CA ILE A 284 -18.27 28.24 -9.77
C ILE A 284 -19.34 29.33 -9.60
N ARG A 285 -19.03 30.40 -8.85
CA ARG A 285 -19.97 31.53 -8.63
C ARG A 285 -20.35 32.22 -9.94
N GLN A 286 -19.40 32.40 -10.85
CA GLN A 286 -19.65 33.00 -12.16
C GLN A 286 -20.50 32.08 -13.06
N GLY A 287 -20.27 30.77 -13.02
CA GLY A 287 -21.09 29.76 -13.68
C GLY A 287 -22.54 29.80 -13.19
N TYR A 288 -22.76 29.84 -11.88
CA TYR A 288 -24.09 30.01 -11.29
C TYR A 288 -24.76 31.33 -11.71
N LYS A 289 -24.03 32.44 -11.76
CA LYS A 289 -24.57 33.74 -12.22
C LYS A 289 -24.95 33.71 -13.70
N ARG A 290 -24.14 33.08 -14.57
CA ARG A 290 -24.46 32.92 -16.01
C ARG A 290 -25.65 31.98 -16.25
N SER A 291 -25.80 30.95 -15.42
CA SER A 291 -26.95 30.03 -15.46
C SER A 291 -28.25 30.73 -15.06
N ARG A 292 -28.22 31.66 -14.08
CA ARG A 292 -29.39 32.43 -13.64
C ARG A 292 -29.93 33.45 -14.66
N VAL A 293 -29.09 33.88 -15.61
CA VAL A 293 -29.47 34.84 -16.68
C VAL A 293 -30.06 34.12 -17.91
N LYS A 294 -30.05 32.79 -17.94
CA LYS A 294 -30.75 31.99 -18.97
C LYS A 294 -31.95 31.27 -18.35
N SER A 295 -33.15 31.67 -18.77
CA SER A 295 -34.42 30.98 -18.50
C SER A 295 -34.43 29.55 -19.07
N PRO A 296 -35.34 28.66 -18.62
CA PRO A 296 -35.05 27.25 -18.40
C PRO A 296 -35.02 26.48 -19.72
N VAL A 297 -33.86 25.92 -20.04
CA VAL A 297 -33.78 24.75 -20.93
C VAL A 297 -33.28 23.61 -20.07
N SER A 298 -34.19 22.70 -19.79
CA SER A 298 -33.97 21.45 -19.07
C SER A 298 -32.92 20.63 -19.82
N PHE A 299 -31.67 20.66 -19.36
CA PHE A 299 -30.69 19.64 -19.71
C PHE A 299 -31.01 18.39 -18.89
N LYS A 300 -31.50 17.36 -19.58
CA LYS A 300 -31.55 16.00 -19.03
C LYS A 300 -30.12 15.47 -19.04
N ASP A 301 -29.62 15.14 -17.85
CA ASP A 301 -28.43 14.32 -17.66
C ASP A 301 -28.51 13.01 -18.45
N PRO A 302 -27.39 12.58 -19.06
CA PRO A 302 -27.14 11.16 -19.23
C PRO A 302 -25.88 10.73 -18.47
N CYS A 303 -26.00 9.55 -17.85
CA CYS A 303 -24.94 8.67 -17.35
C CYS A 303 -24.40 8.94 -15.94
N ARG A 304 -25.12 8.36 -14.96
CA ARG A 304 -24.52 7.79 -13.75
C ARG A 304 -23.55 6.68 -14.15
N VAL A 305 -22.26 6.89 -13.90
CA VAL A 305 -21.31 5.78 -13.72
C VAL A 305 -21.24 5.54 -12.23
N SER A 306 -21.84 4.44 -11.78
CA SER A 306 -21.71 3.96 -10.41
C SER A 306 -20.29 3.44 -10.22
N VAL A 307 -19.50 4.11 -9.38
CA VAL A 307 -18.31 3.50 -8.77
C VAL A 307 -18.78 2.97 -7.42
N SER A 308 -18.55 1.67 -7.22
CA SER A 308 -18.92 0.93 -6.04
C SER A 308 -18.01 1.35 -4.88
N ASP A 309 -18.54 2.12 -3.92
CA ASP A 309 -17.96 2.26 -2.59
C ASP A 309 -18.24 0.97 -1.80
N GLN A 310 -17.20 0.25 -1.40
CA GLN A 310 -17.29 -0.84 -0.43
C GLN A 310 -16.31 -0.58 0.72
N TYR A 311 -16.76 0.17 1.74
CA TYR A 311 -16.36 -0.01 3.14
C TYR A 311 -17.49 0.50 4.04
N GLY A 312 -17.99 -0.35 4.95
CA GLY A 312 -18.80 0.05 6.11
C GLY A 312 -20.19 -0.58 6.22
N ALA A 313 -20.29 -1.63 7.04
CA ALA A 313 -21.47 -2.41 7.36
C ALA A 313 -22.48 -1.72 8.31
N GLY A 314 -23.74 -2.18 8.30
CA GLY A 314 -24.51 -2.34 9.54
C GLY A 314 -25.96 -1.83 9.61
N VAL A 315 -26.89 -2.78 9.46
CA VAL A 315 -28.17 -2.96 10.22
C VAL A 315 -29.42 -2.09 9.89
N SER A 316 -30.50 -2.83 9.55
CA SER A 316 -31.91 -2.68 9.99
C SER A 316 -33.01 -2.29 8.98
N MET A 317 -33.67 -3.35 8.46
CA MET A 317 -35.12 -3.64 8.48
C MET A 317 -36.20 -2.53 8.28
N LEU A 318 -36.97 -2.76 7.20
CA LEU A 318 -38.45 -2.81 7.08
C LEU A 318 -39.30 -1.58 6.70
N SER A 319 -40.24 -1.93 5.81
CA SER A 319 -41.51 -1.28 5.41
C SER A 319 -41.42 -0.41 4.15
N GLY A 320 -42.17 -0.62 3.08
CA GLY A 320 -43.38 -1.42 2.86
C GLY A 320 -44.30 -0.65 1.89
N GLN A 321 -44.92 -1.37 0.95
CA GLN A 321 -45.91 -0.90 -0.05
C GLN A 321 -45.36 0.02 -1.17
N GLY A 322 -45.56 -0.21 -2.47
CA GLY A 322 -46.44 -1.13 -3.17
C GLY A 322 -47.10 -0.42 -4.36
N ARG A 323 -46.93 -1.01 -5.55
CA ARG A 323 -47.77 -0.91 -6.76
C ARG A 323 -47.70 0.39 -7.61
N ASN A 324 -47.18 0.27 -8.83
CA ASN A 324 -48.01 -0.01 -10.01
C ASN A 324 -47.14 -0.25 -11.26
N VAL A 325 -47.41 -1.38 -11.92
CA VAL A 325 -46.82 -1.84 -13.18
C VAL A 325 -47.76 -1.45 -14.32
N SER A 326 -47.18 -1.03 -15.45
CA SER A 326 -47.54 -1.29 -16.86
C SER A 326 -46.73 -0.26 -17.69
N SER A 327 -45.97 -0.61 -18.73
CA SER A 327 -46.30 -1.48 -19.86
C SER A 327 -45.03 -2.02 -20.50
N ALA A 328 -45.06 -3.31 -20.85
CA ALA A 328 -44.17 -3.92 -21.80
C ALA A 328 -44.54 -3.47 -23.22
N ASP A 329 -43.53 -3.20 -24.05
CA ASP A 329 -43.57 -3.46 -25.50
C ASP A 329 -42.14 -3.40 -26.03
N GLU A 330 -41.48 -4.57 -26.04
CA GLU A 330 -40.50 -5.05 -27.02
C GLU A 330 -39.85 -6.36 -26.53
N LEU A 331 -40.67 -7.34 -26.15
CA LEU A 331 -40.25 -8.75 -26.06
C LEU A 331 -41.38 -9.63 -26.59
N SER A 332 -41.57 -9.58 -27.90
CA SER A 332 -42.34 -10.57 -28.64
C SER A 332 -41.40 -11.44 -29.47
N ALA A 333 -40.83 -12.46 -28.86
CA ALA A 333 -40.34 -13.65 -29.55
C ALA A 333 -40.58 -14.87 -28.64
N SER A 334 -41.19 -15.90 -29.22
CA SER A 334 -41.82 -17.04 -28.56
C SER A 334 -40.93 -17.78 -27.55
N ALA A 335 -41.53 -18.18 -26.43
CA ALA A 335 -40.93 -18.91 -25.31
C ALA A 335 -40.49 -20.36 -25.63
N GLN A 336 -40.26 -20.70 -26.89
CA GLN A 336 -39.75 -22.00 -27.33
C GLN A 336 -38.29 -21.96 -27.81
N ASP A 337 -37.75 -20.79 -28.19
CA ASP A 337 -36.39 -20.70 -28.77
C ASP A 337 -35.31 -20.21 -27.79
N LEU A 338 -35.69 -19.86 -26.56
CA LEU A 338 -34.74 -19.40 -25.53
C LEU A 338 -33.68 -20.47 -25.16
N PRO A 339 -34.01 -21.77 -25.02
CA PRO A 339 -33.02 -22.79 -24.71
C PRO A 339 -32.01 -22.99 -25.84
N GLU A 340 -32.46 -22.93 -27.10
CA GLU A 340 -31.59 -23.10 -28.27
C GLU A 340 -30.66 -21.89 -28.47
N ARG A 341 -31.14 -20.67 -28.18
CA ARG A 341 -30.31 -19.46 -28.15
C ARG A 341 -29.23 -19.51 -27.07
N LEU A 342 -29.59 -19.97 -25.87
CA LEU A 342 -28.62 -20.14 -24.79
C LEU A 342 -27.60 -21.22 -25.14
N LEU A 343 -28.04 -22.33 -25.75
CA LEU A 343 -27.13 -23.42 -26.15
C LEU A 343 -26.16 -22.97 -27.24
N THR A 344 -26.62 -22.20 -28.23
CA THR A 344 -25.76 -21.64 -29.29
C THR A 344 -24.77 -20.62 -28.75
N GLN A 345 -25.17 -19.79 -27.79
CA GLN A 345 -24.27 -18.84 -27.13
C GLN A 345 -23.22 -19.55 -26.26
N LEU A 346 -23.62 -20.60 -25.53
CA LEU A 346 -22.70 -21.41 -24.72
C LEU A 346 -21.71 -22.19 -25.62
N GLN A 347 -22.14 -22.64 -26.80
CA GLN A 347 -21.24 -23.24 -27.79
C GLN A 347 -20.26 -22.23 -28.38
N LEU A 348 -20.69 -20.99 -28.64
CA LEU A 348 -19.81 -19.91 -29.08
C LEU A 348 -18.74 -19.61 -28.03
N GLU A 349 -19.13 -19.43 -26.77
CA GLU A 349 -18.22 -19.20 -25.64
C GLU A 349 -17.25 -20.37 -25.45
N LYS A 350 -17.70 -21.62 -25.66
CA LYS A 350 -16.84 -22.81 -25.57
C LYS A 350 -15.82 -22.89 -26.70
N MET A 351 -16.16 -22.45 -27.91
CA MET A 351 -15.20 -22.33 -29.01
C MET A 351 -14.19 -21.21 -28.76
N GLU A 352 -14.63 -20.09 -28.22
CA GLU A 352 -13.76 -18.97 -27.86
C GLU A 352 -12.80 -19.36 -26.73
N SER A 353 -13.29 -20.05 -25.71
CA SER A 353 -12.47 -20.59 -24.62
C SER A 353 -11.42 -21.58 -25.12
N ARG A 354 -11.76 -22.46 -26.07
CA ARG A 354 -10.78 -23.37 -26.70
C ARG A 354 -9.73 -22.61 -27.49
N ARG A 355 -10.12 -21.55 -28.20
CA ARG A 355 -9.17 -20.70 -28.94
C ARG A 355 -8.18 -20.01 -28.01
N PHE A 356 -8.64 -19.51 -26.86
CA PHE A 356 -7.74 -18.96 -25.83
C PHE A 356 -6.82 -20.03 -25.25
N GLU A 357 -7.34 -21.23 -25.01
CA GLU A 357 -6.56 -22.35 -24.50
C GLU A 357 -5.49 -22.78 -25.52
N GLU A 358 -5.81 -22.87 -26.81
CA GLU A 358 -4.85 -23.15 -27.88
C GLU A 358 -3.77 -22.07 -28.00
N GLN A 359 -4.14 -20.80 -27.89
CA GLN A 359 -3.18 -19.69 -27.86
C GLN A 359 -2.26 -19.77 -26.64
N LEU A 360 -2.79 -20.14 -25.47
CA LEU A 360 -1.99 -20.34 -24.26
C LEU A 360 -1.00 -21.49 -24.43
N HIS A 361 -1.44 -22.61 -25.00
CA HIS A 361 -0.56 -23.74 -25.29
C HIS A 361 0.50 -23.41 -26.34
N GLN A 362 0.18 -22.54 -27.31
CA GLN A 362 1.15 -22.06 -28.29
C GLN A 362 2.23 -21.18 -27.63
N TYR A 363 1.85 -20.24 -26.74
CA TYR A 363 2.81 -19.44 -25.99
C TYR A 363 3.69 -20.28 -25.07
N LEU A 364 3.13 -21.33 -24.45
CA LEU A 364 3.90 -22.24 -23.58
C LEU A 364 4.80 -23.21 -24.38
N ALA A 365 4.48 -23.49 -25.64
CA ALA A 365 5.30 -24.33 -26.52
C ALA A 365 6.44 -23.55 -27.20
N GLU A 366 6.28 -22.24 -27.41
CA GLU A 366 7.31 -21.36 -27.96
C GLU A 366 8.47 -21.11 -26.96
N ASP A 367 8.28 -21.39 -25.66
CA ASP A 367 9.30 -21.30 -24.60
C ASP A 367 10.18 -22.57 -24.45
N ILE A 368 10.11 -23.54 -25.39
CA ILE A 368 10.93 -24.76 -25.36
C ILE A 368 11.94 -24.79 -26.52
N GLU A 369 12.87 -23.84 -26.54
CA GLU A 369 14.23 -24.03 -27.09
C GLU A 369 15.24 -23.72 -25.96
N PRO A 370 16.35 -24.47 -25.87
CA PRO A 370 17.01 -24.75 -24.59
C PRO A 370 17.78 -23.53 -24.08
N LEU A 371 17.17 -22.84 -23.11
CA LEU A 371 17.82 -21.78 -22.35
C LEU A 371 18.52 -22.41 -21.13
N ASP A 372 19.79 -22.75 -21.32
CA ASP A 372 20.75 -22.71 -20.20
C ASP A 372 20.74 -21.26 -19.67
N ASP A 373 20.65 -21.11 -18.34
CA ASP A 373 20.62 -19.85 -17.58
C ASP A 373 19.34 -18.99 -17.62
N LEU A 374 18.25 -19.43 -16.98
CA LEU A 374 17.38 -18.52 -16.21
C LEU A 374 16.77 -19.21 -14.98
N VAL A 375 17.39 -18.96 -13.83
CA VAL A 375 16.73 -19.05 -12.52
C VAL A 375 15.73 -17.89 -12.43
N GLY A 376 14.43 -18.23 -12.33
CA GLY A 376 13.46 -17.40 -11.62
C GLY A 376 12.39 -16.70 -12.46
N PHE A 377 11.35 -17.43 -12.87
CA PHE A 377 10.02 -16.86 -13.06
C PHE A 377 9.32 -16.76 -11.69
N PRO A 378 8.70 -15.63 -11.29
CA PRO A 378 7.85 -15.59 -10.12
C PRO A 378 6.43 -16.01 -10.50
N LEU A 379 6.01 -17.18 -10.02
CA LEU A 379 4.63 -17.62 -10.03
C LEU A 379 3.81 -16.76 -9.04
N TYR A 380 2.82 -16.04 -9.57
CA TYR A 380 1.78 -15.40 -8.76
C TYR A 380 0.95 -16.48 -8.07
N LEU A 381 1.16 -16.66 -6.76
CA LEU A 381 0.25 -17.38 -5.87
C LEU A 381 -0.10 -16.47 -4.68
N PRO A 382 -1.39 -16.30 -4.34
CA PRO A 382 -1.80 -15.56 -3.16
C PRO A 382 -1.20 -16.19 -1.90
N GLN A 383 -0.67 -15.35 -1.00
CA GLN A 383 -0.02 -15.75 0.25
C GLN A 383 -0.94 -16.46 1.27
N SER A 384 -2.24 -16.60 0.98
CA SER A 384 -3.21 -17.26 1.86
C SER A 384 -3.09 -18.79 1.93
N LEU A 385 -2.22 -19.41 1.13
CA LEU A 385 -2.02 -20.87 1.11
C LEU A 385 -0.63 -21.33 1.57
N ILE A 386 0.24 -20.43 2.03
CA ILE A 386 1.55 -20.76 2.59
C ILE A 386 1.53 -20.48 4.09
N SER A 387 0.79 -21.31 4.83
CA SER A 387 0.93 -21.42 6.27
C SER A 387 0.84 -22.89 6.66
N THR A 388 1.98 -23.55 6.73
CA THR A 388 2.12 -24.80 7.47
C THR A 388 2.70 -24.47 8.86
N PRO A 389 2.07 -24.89 9.97
CA PRO A 389 2.64 -24.67 11.29
C PRO A 389 3.79 -25.67 11.52
N ALA A 390 4.94 -25.16 11.97
CA ALA A 390 6.02 -25.97 12.50
C ALA A 390 5.58 -26.58 13.84
N LEU A 391 5.32 -27.90 13.86
CA LEU A 391 5.10 -28.64 15.09
C LEU A 391 6.46 -28.98 15.71
N ALA A 392 6.77 -28.33 16.84
CA ALA A 392 7.93 -28.64 17.66
C ALA A 392 7.75 -29.99 18.41
N GLY A 393 8.82 -30.76 18.51
CA GLY A 393 8.95 -31.94 19.38
C GLY A 393 10.44 -32.23 19.69
N PRO A 394 10.79 -32.79 20.86
CA PRO A 394 11.77 -32.17 21.76
C PRO A 394 13.21 -32.72 21.67
N LEU A 395 14.16 -31.80 21.90
CA LEU A 395 15.60 -32.03 22.06
C LEU A 395 15.91 -32.53 23.49
N ILE A 396 16.34 -33.79 23.63
CA ILE A 396 16.94 -34.33 24.86
C ILE A 396 18.46 -34.16 24.78
N LYS A 397 19.04 -33.59 25.84
CA LYS A 397 20.48 -33.33 26.03
C LYS A 397 21.30 -34.59 26.38
N GLY A 398 22.55 -34.61 25.95
CA GLY A 398 23.70 -35.21 26.66
C GLY A 398 24.65 -36.04 25.77
N PRO A 399 25.91 -36.29 26.21
CA PRO A 399 27.00 -35.31 26.21
C PRO A 399 28.27 -35.79 25.46
N THR A 400 29.23 -34.85 25.38
CA THR A 400 30.62 -34.89 24.86
C THR A 400 31.44 -36.17 25.10
N SER A 401 32.19 -36.61 24.07
CA SER A 401 33.60 -37.01 24.22
C SER A 401 34.35 -37.05 22.88
N SER A 402 35.62 -36.66 22.94
CA SER A 402 36.70 -36.62 21.95
C SER A 402 37.08 -37.97 21.33
N VAL A 403 37.70 -37.98 20.14
CA VAL A 403 39.00 -38.62 19.81
C VAL A 403 39.37 -38.37 18.33
N GLN A 404 40.66 -38.14 18.10
CA GLN A 404 41.35 -37.89 16.84
C GLN A 404 41.57 -39.18 16.00
N VAL A 405 42.12 -38.99 14.78
CA VAL A 405 43.11 -39.83 14.06
C VAL A 405 42.64 -40.41 12.71
N ASP A 406 43.19 -39.78 11.66
CA ASP A 406 43.97 -40.35 10.53
C ASP A 406 43.29 -41.19 9.43
N GLY A 407 43.89 -41.05 8.25
CA GLY A 407 43.31 -41.32 6.94
C GLY A 407 43.36 -42.77 6.44
N SER A 408 42.63 -42.99 5.35
CA SER A 408 43.06 -43.79 4.20
C SER A 408 42.01 -43.71 3.09
N GLU A 409 42.51 -43.48 1.88
CA GLU A 409 41.80 -43.69 0.63
C GLU A 409 41.31 -45.14 0.51
N ALA A 410 40.04 -45.33 0.16
CA ALA A 410 39.54 -46.54 -0.45
C ALA A 410 38.52 -46.17 -1.52
N ARG A 411 39.00 -46.18 -2.76
CA ARG A 411 38.24 -46.05 -4.00
C ARG A 411 37.32 -47.27 -4.16
N LEU A 412 36.00 -47.08 -4.11
CA LEU A 412 35.04 -48.04 -4.65
C LEU A 412 33.90 -47.29 -5.35
N GLU A 413 33.73 -47.68 -6.60
CA GLU A 413 32.72 -47.24 -7.56
C GLU A 413 31.31 -47.41 -6.98
N LEU A 414 30.47 -46.38 -7.08
CA LEU A 414 29.02 -46.53 -6.98
C LEU A 414 28.36 -45.85 -8.17
N SER A 415 27.84 -46.74 -9.00
CA SER A 415 26.91 -46.61 -10.10
C SER A 415 25.80 -45.58 -9.87
N MET A 416 25.48 -44.89 -10.97
CA MET A 416 24.22 -44.19 -11.18
C MET A 416 23.04 -45.12 -10.91
N ASP A 417 22.16 -44.76 -9.98
CA ASP A 417 20.75 -45.16 -10.02
C ASP A 417 19.93 -44.22 -9.11
N ASP A 418 19.83 -42.95 -9.51
CA ASP A 418 18.88 -42.01 -8.91
C ASP A 418 17.55 -42.12 -9.68
N GLN A 419 16.87 -43.25 -9.50
CA GLN A 419 15.52 -43.46 -10.03
C GLN A 419 14.54 -42.58 -9.24
N SER A 420 14.27 -41.40 -9.78
CA SER A 420 13.16 -40.55 -9.38
C SER A 420 11.88 -41.39 -9.22
N PRO A 421 11.17 -41.33 -8.07
CA PRO A 421 10.00 -42.17 -7.84
C PRO A 421 8.92 -41.86 -8.88
N ALA A 422 8.44 -42.91 -9.55
CA ALA A 422 7.52 -42.84 -10.67
C ALA A 422 6.29 -41.98 -10.32
N LEU A 423 5.79 -41.21 -11.29
CA LEU A 423 4.67 -40.27 -11.14
C LEU A 423 3.43 -40.87 -10.46
N SER A 424 3.22 -42.19 -10.59
CA SER A 424 2.18 -42.96 -9.91
C SER A 424 2.26 -42.88 -8.38
N ASP A 425 3.47 -42.89 -7.82
CA ASP A 425 3.66 -42.85 -6.38
C ASP A 425 3.46 -41.44 -5.81
N ARG A 426 3.84 -40.41 -6.58
CA ARG A 426 3.49 -39.01 -6.26
C ARG A 426 1.98 -38.77 -6.30
N LEU A 427 1.29 -39.32 -7.29
CA LEU A 427 -0.18 -39.25 -7.38
C LEU A 427 -0.86 -39.95 -6.20
N LYS A 428 -0.42 -41.16 -5.82
CA LYS A 428 -0.94 -41.87 -4.64
C LYS A 428 -0.64 -41.14 -3.33
N HIS A 429 0.46 -40.39 -3.25
CA HIS A 429 0.78 -39.58 -2.09
C HIS A 429 -0.13 -38.35 -1.99
N LEU A 430 -0.32 -37.62 -3.09
CA LEU A 430 -1.26 -36.49 -3.14
C LEU A 430 -2.70 -36.91 -2.86
N GLN A 431 -3.12 -38.08 -3.35
CA GLN A 431 -4.45 -38.60 -3.10
C GLN A 431 -4.67 -38.97 -1.61
N ARG A 432 -3.59 -39.39 -0.92
CA ARG A 432 -3.61 -39.59 0.54
C ARG A 432 -3.67 -38.27 1.30
N LEU A 433 -2.94 -37.25 0.87
CA LEU A 433 -2.98 -35.91 1.47
C LEU A 433 -4.35 -35.24 1.30
N LEU A 434 -4.96 -35.35 0.12
CA LEU A 434 -6.31 -34.81 -0.12
C LEU A 434 -7.36 -35.48 0.77
N ARG A 435 -7.24 -36.80 1.02
CA ARG A 435 -8.12 -37.50 1.94
C ARG A 435 -7.94 -37.02 3.38
N ALA A 436 -6.69 -36.91 3.84
CA ALA A 436 -6.39 -36.40 5.17
C ALA A 436 -6.87 -34.96 5.38
N ASN A 437 -6.73 -34.11 4.36
CA ASN A 437 -7.23 -32.74 4.41
C ASN A 437 -8.76 -32.69 4.49
N LYS A 438 -9.46 -33.51 3.70
CA LYS A 438 -10.91 -33.62 3.75
C LYS A 438 -11.42 -34.11 5.11
N GLU A 439 -10.71 -35.04 5.73
CA GLU A 439 -11.03 -35.49 7.10
C GLU A 439 -10.79 -34.38 8.14
N GLY A 440 -9.72 -33.58 7.96
CA GLY A 440 -9.46 -32.39 8.76
C GLY A 440 -10.56 -31.34 8.62
N GLU A 441 -11.01 -31.06 7.41
CA GLU A 441 -12.07 -30.10 7.10
C GLU A 441 -13.39 -30.47 7.81
N VAL A 442 -13.80 -31.75 7.72
CA VAL A 442 -14.99 -32.27 8.41
C VAL A 442 -14.84 -32.18 9.94
N ALA A 443 -13.65 -32.43 10.49
CA ALA A 443 -13.41 -32.30 11.92
C ALA A 443 -13.51 -30.83 12.39
N SER A 444 -12.98 -29.88 11.60
CA SER A 444 -13.14 -28.45 11.88
C SER A 444 -14.58 -27.96 11.73
N GLU A 445 -15.33 -28.48 10.75
CA GLU A 445 -16.76 -28.18 10.58
C GLU A 445 -17.55 -28.66 11.80
N LEU A 446 -17.29 -29.86 12.31
CA LEU A 446 -17.89 -30.38 13.54
C LEU A 446 -17.53 -29.55 14.77
N HIS A 447 -16.29 -29.06 14.87
CA HIS A 447 -15.88 -28.20 15.97
C HIS A 447 -16.57 -26.83 15.92
N LEU A 448 -16.70 -26.24 14.73
CA LEU A 448 -17.40 -24.98 14.53
C LEU A 448 -18.89 -25.10 14.80
N SER A 449 -19.53 -26.19 14.35
CA SER A 449 -20.95 -26.44 14.65
C SER A 449 -21.19 -26.69 16.14
N ALA A 450 -20.30 -27.37 16.85
CA ALA A 450 -20.37 -27.49 18.31
C ALA A 450 -20.18 -26.14 19.04
N LEU A 451 -19.35 -25.24 18.52
CA LEU A 451 -19.21 -23.88 19.05
C LEU A 451 -20.46 -23.03 18.81
N MET A 452 -21.12 -23.19 17.65
CA MET A 452 -22.37 -22.49 17.36
C MET A 452 -23.53 -22.98 18.23
N ASP A 453 -23.63 -24.29 18.50
CA ASP A 453 -24.66 -24.85 19.40
C ASP A 453 -24.50 -24.39 20.87
N MET A 454 -23.29 -23.99 21.29
CA MET A 454 -23.07 -23.42 22.63
C MET A 454 -23.44 -21.94 22.75
N VAL A 455 -23.65 -21.23 21.63
CA VAL A 455 -24.04 -19.81 21.61
C VAL A 455 -25.56 -19.64 21.72
N ASP A 456 -26.34 -20.71 21.51
CA ASP A 456 -27.80 -20.72 21.62
C ASP A 456 -28.34 -21.26 22.98
N ILE A 457 -27.54 -21.22 24.06
CA ILE A 457 -27.97 -21.53 25.45
C ILE A 457 -28.07 -20.27 26.31
#